data_AF-A0A2T3N690-F1
#
_entry.id   AF-A0A2T3N690-F1
#
_cell.length_a   1.000
_cell.length_b   1.000
_cell.length_c   1.000
_cell.angle_alpha   90.00
_cell.angle_beta   90.00
_cell.angle_gamma   90.00
#
_symmetry.space_group_name_H-M   'P 1'
#
loop_
_entity.id
_entity.type
_entity.pdbx_description
1 polymer ?
#
loop_
_entity_poly.entity_id
_entity_poly.type
_entity_poly.pdbx_seq_one_letter_code
_entity_poly.pdbx_strand_id
1 'polypeptide(L)' 'MTEPTPSSLDNAPEDIKLAVDLIYLLESNEIDPETALSALKIVKSDLEAKVKAKQGK' A
#
# COMPACT_ATOMS: atom_id res chain seq x y z
N MET A 1 27.53 -10.66 18.63
CA MET A 1 27.00 -9.43 18.01
C MET A 1 26.38 -9.85 16.69
N THR A 2 25.07 -10.05 16.63
CA THR A 2 24.35 -10.22 15.37
C THR A 2 24.07 -8.83 14.82
N GLU A 3 24.66 -8.51 13.67
CA GLU A 3 24.37 -7.27 12.96
C GLU A 3 22.87 -7.20 12.66
N PRO A 4 22.18 -6.05 12.89
CA PRO A 4 20.82 -5.91 12.44
C PRO A 4 20.90 -5.81 10.91
N THR A 5 20.46 -6.85 10.20
CA THR A 5 20.15 -6.74 8.78
C THR A 5 19.19 -5.57 8.62
N PRO A 6 19.58 -4.45 7.97
CA PRO A 6 18.63 -3.40 7.66
C PRO A 6 17.60 -4.04 6.75
N SER A 7 16.37 -4.14 7.24
CA SER A 7 15.23 -4.53 6.43
C SER A 7 15.30 -3.72 5.14
N SER A 8 15.47 -4.37 3.98
CA SER A 8 15.65 -3.73 2.66
C SER A 8 14.53 -2.75 2.26
N LEU A 9 13.51 -2.60 3.10
CA LEU A 9 12.44 -1.62 3.01
C LEU A 9 12.85 -0.22 3.48
N ASP A 10 13.84 -0.05 4.36
CA ASP A 10 14.15 1.27 4.94
C ASP A 10 14.58 2.32 3.89
N ASN A 11 15.20 1.87 2.79
CA ASN A 11 15.60 2.72 1.66
C ASN A 11 14.63 2.68 0.47
N ALA A 12 13.51 1.95 0.58
CA ALA A 12 12.54 1.85 -0.51
C ALA A 12 11.74 3.16 -0.66
N PRO A 13 11.26 3.46 -1.88
CA PRO A 13 10.29 4.53 -2.12
C PRO A 13 9.06 4.42 -1.22
N GLU A 14 8.44 5.55 -0.88
CA GLU A 14 7.28 5.61 0.03
C GLU A 14 6.10 4.76 -0.45
N ASP A 15 5.85 4.74 -1.76
CA ASP A 15 4.81 3.93 -2.40
C ASP A 15 5.08 2.42 -2.24
N ILE A 16 6.34 2.00 -2.33
CA ILE A 16 6.73 0.61 -2.14
C ILE A 16 6.58 0.19 -0.68
N LYS A 17 7.02 1.03 0.26
CA LYS A 17 6.84 0.79 1.71
C LYS A 17 5.36 0.63 2.05
N LEU A 18 4.53 1.56 1.59
CA LEU A 18 3.09 1.52 1.81
C LEU A 18 2.43 0.30 1.20
N ALA A 19 2.85 -0.12 -0.01
CA ALA A 19 2.33 -1.32 -0.64
C ALA A 19 2.62 -2.58 0.20
N VAL A 20 3.82 -2.67 0.77
CA VAL A 20 4.22 -3.79 1.64
C VAL A 20 3.43 -3.79 2.94
N ASP A 21 3.25 -2.64 3.58
CA ASP A 21 2.42 -2.51 4.79
C ASP A 21 0.96 -2.91 4.53
N LEU A 22 0.41 -2.51 3.37
CA LEU A 22 -0.95 -2.87 2.97
C LEU A 22 -1.09 -4.38 2.73
N ILE A 23 -0.12 -5.01 2.07
CA ILE A 23 -0.11 -6.47 1.87
C ILE A 23 -0.09 -7.17 3.22
N TYR A 24 0.82 -6.78 4.11
CA TYR A 24 0.91 -7.36 5.44
C TYR A 24 -0.41 -7.22 6.22
N LEU A 25 -1.07 -6.06 6.15
CA LEU A 25 -2.36 -5.84 6.80
C LEU A 25 -3.44 -6.75 6.23
N LEU A 26 -3.53 -6.89 4.91
CA LEU A 26 -4.52 -7.75 4.25
C LEU A 26 -4.32 -9.22 4.63
N GLU A 27 -3.08 -9.70 4.62
CA GLU A 27 -2.73 -11.06 5.01
C GLU A 27 -3.01 -11.32 6.49
N SER A 28 -2.64 -10.38 7.36
CA SER A 28 -2.86 -10.49 8.82
C SER A 28 -4.32 -10.52 9.21
N ASN A 29 -5.21 -9.99 8.36
CA ASN A 29 -6.66 -10.03 8.55
C ASN A 29 -7.33 -11.16 7.74
N GLU A 30 -6.54 -12.07 7.16
CA GLU A 30 -7.02 -13.22 6.36
C GLU A 30 -7.97 -12.80 5.23
N ILE A 31 -7.72 -11.63 4.63
CA ILE A 31 -8.56 -11.11 3.55
C ILE A 31 -8.28 -11.88 2.27
N ASP A 32 -9.33 -12.44 1.67
CA ASP A 32 -9.24 -13.11 0.38
C ASP A 32 -8.65 -12.16 -0.70
N PRO A 33 -7.66 -12.62 -1.50
CA PRO A 33 -7.01 -11.78 -2.51
C PRO A 33 -7.96 -11.19 -3.55
N GLU A 34 -9.01 -11.89 -3.96
CA GLU A 34 -9.99 -11.35 -4.92
C GLU A 34 -10.80 -10.23 -4.29
N THR A 35 -11.19 -10.42 -3.03
CA THR A 35 -11.85 -9.38 -2.22
C THR A 35 -10.95 -8.16 -2.03
N ALA A 36 -9.67 -8.38 -1.69
CA ALA A 36 -8.69 -7.32 -1.54
C ALA A 36 -8.48 -6.52 -2.83
N LEU A 37 -8.33 -7.20 -3.97
CA LEU A 37 -8.20 -6.54 -5.29
C LEU A 37 -9.43 -5.70 -5.64
N SER A 38 -10.64 -6.21 -5.36
CA SER A 38 -11.88 -5.47 -5.56
C SER A 38 -11.92 -4.20 -4.69
N ALA A 39 -11.57 -4.29 -3.42
CA ALA A 39 -11.50 -3.15 -2.50
C ALA A 39 -10.43 -2.13 -2.93
N LEU A 40 -9.24 -2.58 -3.30
CA LEU A 40 -8.15 -1.73 -3.76
C LEU A 40 -8.51 -0.97 -5.04
N LYS A 41 -9.33 -1.56 -5.93
CA LYS A 41 -9.85 -0.86 -7.11
C LYS A 41 -10.75 0.32 -6.75
N ILE A 42 -11.58 0.18 -5.71
CA ILE A 42 -12.42 1.26 -5.18
C ILE A 42 -11.54 2.35 -4.57
N VAL A 43 -10.59 1.98 -3.71
CA VAL A 43 -9.65 2.92 -3.07
C VAL A 43 -8.85 3.69 -4.11
N LYS A 44 -8.30 3.01 -5.12
CA LYS A 44 -7.59 3.63 -6.25
C LYS A 44 -8.46 4.68 -6.93
N SER A 45 -9.71 4.35 -7.23
CA SER A 45 -10.63 5.27 -7.92
C SER A 45 -10.94 6.52 -7.09
N ASP A 46 -11.11 6.38 -5.77
CA ASP A 46 -11.28 7.52 -4.84
C ASP A 46 -10.03 8.42 -4.79
N LEU A 47 -8.84 7.82 -4.70
CA LEU A 47 -7.58 8.57 -4.71
C LEU A 47 -7.36 9.31 -6.03
N GLU A 48 -7.64 8.68 -7.17
CA GLU A 48 -7.57 9.33 -8.48
C GLU A 48 -8.53 10.52 -8.58
N ALA A 49 -9.75 10.40 -8.07
CA ALA A 49 -10.71 11.50 -8.01
C ALA A 49 -10.19 12.66 -7.15
N LYS A 50 -9.59 12.36 -5.99
CA LYS A 50 -8.97 13.37 -5.11
C LYS A 50 -7.77 14.06 -5.75
N VAL A 51 -6.92 13.34 -6.47
CA VAL A 51 -5.79 13.93 -7.22
C VAL A 51 -6.30 14.86 -8.31
N LYS A 52 -7.28 14.43 -9.11
CA LYS A 52 -7.90 15.26 -10.15
C LYS A 52 -8.53 16.52 -9.56
N ALA A 53 -9.24 16.40 -8.44
CA ALA A 53 -9.83 17.53 -7.74
C ALA A 53 -8.79 18.53 -7.20
N LYS A 54 -7.58 18.07 -6.85
CA LYS A 54 -6.46 18.94 -6.45
C LYS A 54 -5.77 19.63 -7.63
N GLN A 55 -5.84 19.07 -8.84
CA GLN A 55 -5.25 19.62 -10.06
C GLN A 55 -6.16 20.62 -10.78
N GLY A 56 -7.46 20.61 -10.47
CA GLY A 56 -8.45 21.56 -11.00
C GLY A 56 -8.62 22.84 -10.18
N LYS A 57 -7.70 23.13 -9.25
CA LYS A 57 -7.66 24.36 -8.46
C LYS A 57 -6.49 25.24 -8.87
#